data_AF-A0A1J4WQJ4-F1
#
_entry.id   AF-A0A1J4WQJ4-F1
#
_cell.length_a   1.000
_cell.length_b   1.000
_cell.length_c   1.000
_cell.angle_alpha   90.00
_cell.angle_beta   90.00
_cell.angle_gamma   90.00
#
_symmetry.space_group_name_H-M   'P 1'
#
loop_
_entity.id
_entity.type
_entity.pdbx_description
1 polymer ?
#
loop_
_entity_poly.entity_id
_entity_poly.type
_entity_poly.pdbx_seq_one_letter_code
_entity_poly.pdbx_strand_id
1 'polypeptide(L)' 'MTTQTAEKIYKEVKALRQETKTLKELFFLILKDYEGEYKNSFIKRILKKSRSKPQFIFINKKEFLKQIS' A
#
# COMPACT_ATOMS: atom_id res chain seq x y z
N MET A 1 35.95 -9.10 -31.18
CA MET A 1 34.86 -9.80 -30.47
C MET A 1 34.26 -10.81 -31.43
N THR A 2 34.33 -12.11 -31.15
CA THR A 2 33.70 -13.13 -32.00
C THR A 2 32.18 -13.12 -31.78
N THR A 3 31.41 -13.39 -32.83
CA THR A 3 29.93 -13.39 -32.81
C THR A 3 29.35 -14.34 -31.74
N GLN A 4 29.96 -15.52 -31.57
CA GLN A 4 29.60 -16.47 -30.51
C GLN A 4 29.73 -15.88 -29.09
N THR A 5 30.71 -15.00 -28.86
CA THR A 5 30.89 -14.36 -27.55
C THR A 5 29.79 -13.32 -27.32
N ALA A 6 29.41 -12.56 -28.35
CA ALA A 6 28.35 -11.56 -28.28
C ALA A 6 26.98 -12.20 -28.02
N GLU A 7 26.68 -13.34 -28.66
CA GLU A 7 25.42 -14.08 -28.44
C GLU A 7 25.32 -14.64 -27.02
N LYS A 8 26.44 -15.16 -26.49
CA LYS A 8 26.49 -15.65 -25.11
C LYS A 8 26.23 -14.52 -24.11
N ILE A 9 26.91 -13.39 -24.29
CA ILE A 9 26.71 -12.18 -23.46
C ILE A 9 25.26 -11.72 -23.54
N TYR A 10 24.65 -11.70 -24.72
CA TYR A 10 23.26 -11.28 -24.89
C TYR A 10 22.28 -12.18 -24.13
N LYS A 11 22.50 -13.51 -24.16
CA LYS A 11 21.68 -14.46 -23.39
C LYS A 11 21.81 -14.25 -21.89
N GLU A 12 23.03 -14.03 -21.39
CA GLU A 12 23.28 -13.78 -19.97
C GLU A 12 22.64 -12.45 -19.51
N VAL A 13 22.77 -11.38 -20.30
CA VAL A 13 22.13 -10.09 -20.01
C VAL A 13 20.60 -10.23 -20.00
N LYS A 14 20.03 -11.03 -20.91
CA LYS A 14 18.58 -11.29 -20.95
C LYS A 14 18.11 -12.05 -19.70
N ALA A 15 18.86 -13.04 -19.25
CA ALA A 15 18.56 -13.77 -18.02
C ALA A 15 18.60 -12.85 -16.79
N LEU A 16 19.66 -12.03 -16.66
CA LEU A 16 19.81 -11.06 -15.57
C LEU A 16 18.67 -10.03 -15.54
N ARG A 17 18.21 -9.57 -16.71
CA ARG A 17 17.03 -8.67 -16.80
C ARG A 17 15.75 -9.34 -16.32
N GLN A 18 15.58 -10.62 -16.60
CA GLN A 18 14.40 -11.37 -16.15
C GLN A 18 14.43 -11.56 -14.63
N GLU A 19 15.57 -11.97 -14.07
CA GLU A 19 15.76 -12.13 -12.63
C GLU A 19 15.53 -10.83 -11.87
N THR A 20 16.13 -9.73 -12.34
CA THR A 20 15.94 -8.40 -11.73
C THR A 20 14.49 -7.92 -11.81
N LYS A 21 13.75 -8.27 -12.86
CA LYS A 21 12.31 -7.97 -12.95
C LYS A 21 11.53 -8.73 -11.88
N THR A 22 11.74 -10.04 -11.76
CA THR A 22 11.07 -10.87 -10.75
C THR A 22 11.37 -10.38 -9.33
N LEU A 23 12.62 -9.99 -9.06
CA LEU A 23 13.06 -9.53 -7.74
C LEU A 23 12.42 -8.17 -7.37
N LYS A 24 12.27 -7.27 -8.36
CA LYS A 24 11.52 -6.02 -8.19
C LYS A 24 10.05 -6.27 -7.89
N GLU A 25 9.40 -7.14 -8.66
CA GLU A 25 7.98 -7.48 -8.45
C GLU A 25 7.75 -8.08 -7.05
N LEU A 26 8.64 -8.97 -6.58
CA LEU A 26 8.59 -9.52 -5.24
C LEU A 26 8.75 -8.44 -4.14
N PHE A 27 9.70 -7.52 -4.33
CA PHE A 27 9.92 -6.43 -3.37
C PHE A 27 8.71 -5.49 -3.27
N PHE A 28 8.06 -5.19 -4.40
CA PHE A 28 6.85 -4.36 -4.42
C PHE A 28 5.60 -5.08 -3.90
N LEU A 29 5.54 -6.42 -3.95
CA LEU A 29 4.47 -7.19 -3.28
C LEU A 29 4.54 -7.05 -1.75
N ILE A 30 5.76 -7.00 -1.19
CA ILE A 30 5.98 -6.84 0.26
C ILE A 30 5.70 -5.39 0.71
N LEU A 31 5.95 -4.41 -0.16
CA LEU A 31 5.63 -3.00 0.07
C LEU A 31 4.16 -2.63 -0.19
N LYS A 32 3.27 -3.61 -0.40
CA LYS A 32 1.84 -3.33 -0.47
C LYS A 32 1.36 -2.87 0.90
N ASP A 33 1.41 -1.56 1.05
CA ASP A 33 1.24 -0.79 2.25
C ASP A 33 0.01 -1.25 3.06
N TYR A 34 0.22 -1.57 4.34
CA TYR A 34 -0.87 -1.92 5.26
C TYR A 34 -1.79 -0.71 5.52
N GLU A 35 -1.30 0.51 5.28
CA GLU A 35 -2.00 1.78 5.52
C GLU A 35 -2.32 2.54 4.22
N GLY A 36 -1.54 2.34 3.15
CA GLY A 36 -1.54 3.18 1.95
C GLY A 36 -2.65 2.93 0.92
N GLU A 37 -3.32 1.78 0.96
CA GLU A 37 -4.57 1.59 0.23
C GLU A 37 -5.71 1.66 1.26
N TYR A 38 -6.40 2.81 1.36
CA TYR A 38 -7.65 2.89 2.11
C TYR A 38 -8.59 1.82 1.56
N LYS A 39 -8.64 0.66 2.23
CA LYS A 39 -9.45 -0.47 1.80
C LYS A 39 -10.85 0.03 1.51
N ASN A 40 -11.48 -0.43 0.44
CA ASN A 40 -12.84 0.00 0.09
C ASN A 40 -13.82 -0.15 1.27
N SER A 41 -13.61 -1.14 2.14
CA SER A 41 -14.34 -1.31 3.40
C SER A 41 -14.12 -0.16 4.39
N PHE A 42 -12.88 0.31 4.55
CA PHE A 42 -12.55 1.48 5.36
C PHE A 42 -13.22 2.75 4.80
N ILE A 43 -13.08 3.00 3.50
CA ILE A 43 -13.70 4.18 2.84
C ILE A 43 -15.21 4.18 3.05
N LYS A 44 -15.88 3.04 2.77
CA LYS A 44 -17.32 2.88 2.98
C LYS A 44 -17.73 3.09 4.44
N ARG A 45 -16.94 2.57 5.39
CA ARG A 45 -17.20 2.73 6.83
C ARG A 45 -17.10 4.18 7.27
N ILE A 46 -16.07 4.91 6.84
CA ILE A 46 -15.88 6.33 7.18
C ILE A 46 -16.96 7.19 6.53
N LEU A 47 -17.26 6.99 5.24
CA LEU A 47 -18.34 7.71 4.55
C LEU A 47 -19.72 7.48 5.18
N LYS A 48 -20.00 6.25 5.64
CA LYS A 48 -21.23 5.94 6.36
C LYS A 48 -21.30 6.71 7.69
N LYS A 49 -20.19 6.77 8.43
CA LYS A 49 -20.12 7.51 9.70
C LYS A 49 -20.18 9.03 9.51
N SER A 50 -19.52 9.59 8.49
CA SER A 50 -19.52 11.04 8.27
C SER A 50 -20.90 11.60 7.89
N ARG A 51 -21.74 10.80 7.24
CA ARG A 51 -23.12 11.16 6.90
C ARG A 51 -24.11 10.91 8.04
N SER A 52 -23.69 10.23 9.11
CA SER A 52 -24.55 9.94 10.26
C SER A 52 -24.63 11.15 11.20
N LYS A 53 -25.77 11.31 11.89
CA LYS A 53 -25.91 12.36 12.91
C LYS A 53 -24.87 12.13 14.02
N PRO A 54 -24.24 13.19 14.55
CA PRO A 54 -23.30 13.05 15.65
C PRO A 54 -24.02 12.41 16.84
N GLN A 55 -23.49 11.28 17.31
CA GLN A 55 -24.02 10.59 18.49
C GLN A 55 -23.76 11.35 19.77
N PHE A 56 -22.68 12.15 19.79
CA PHE A 56 -22.29 12.98 20.91
C PHE A 56 -22.00 14.38 20.40
N ILE A 57 -22.57 15.37 21.08
CA ILE A 57 -22.26 16.78 20.88
C ILE A 57 -21.76 17.24 22.24
N PHE A 58 -20.48 17.63 22.29
CA PHE A 58 -19.88 18.13 23.51
C PHE A 58 -19.86 19.64 23.44
N ILE A 59 -20.69 20.28 24.25
CA ILE A 59 -20.80 21.74 24.27
C ILE A 59 -19.78 22.32 25.25
N ASN A 60 -19.41 21.55 26.27
CA ASN A 60 -18.44 21.96 27.28
C ASN A 60 -17.40 20.87 27.59
N LYS A 61 -16.27 21.29 28.14
CA LYS A 61 -15.15 20.42 28.53
C LYS A 61 -15.57 19.31 29.49
N LYS A 62 -16.52 19.59 30.39
CA LYS A 62 -16.96 18.65 31.43
C LYS A 62 -17.74 17.48 30.83
N GLU A 63 -18.60 17.73 29.85
CA GLU A 63 -19.34 16.71 29.10
C GLU A 63 -18.41 15.80 28.30
N PHE A 64 -17.38 16.39 27.67
CA PHE A 64 -16.37 15.63 26.95
C PHE A 64 -15.61 14.67 27.88
N LEU A 65 -15.13 15.17 29.02
CA LEU A 65 -14.33 14.37 29.96
C LEU A 65 -15.10 13.19 30.54
N LYS A 66 -16.42 13.31 30.75
CA LYS A 66 -17.27 12.20 31.23
C LYS A 66 -17.33 11.01 30.28
N GLN A 67 -17.07 11.21 28.99
CA GLN A 67 -17.13 10.14 27.99
C GLN A 67 -15.80 9.38 27.88
N ILE A 68 -14.71 9.96 28.40
CA ILE A 68 -13.35 9.43 28.28
C ILE A 68 -12.90 8.74 29.58
N SER A 69 -13.47 9.12 30.72
CA SER A 69 -13.27 8.49 32.03
C SER A 69 -14.11 7.23 32.19
#